data_AF-A0A537VU30-F1
#
_entry.id   AF-A0A537VU30-F1
#
_cell.length_a   1.000
_cell.length_b   1.000
_cell.length_c   1.000
_cell.angle_alpha   90.00
_cell.angle_beta   90.00
_cell.angle_gamma   90.00
#
_symmetry.space_group_name_H-M   'P 1'
#
loop_
_entity.id
_entity.type
_entity.pdbx_description
1 polymer ?
#
loop_
_entity_poly.entity_id
_entity_poly.type
_entity_poly.pdbx_seq_one_letter_code
_entity_poly.pdbx_strand_id
1 'polypeptide(L)'
;LLHVDRAGHPSVSSFYNTDDTKEEYNASEPVNDRKRWLDQFVHLMGHTGDYTREEAIAAIDKEGTLPDVLSFDPSKPAKYPNGRVFTDDVINYRIAFLTKNQCPPTGLKPHTDVLKEFPYLGTPHSKK
;
A
#
# COMPACT_ATOMS: atom_id res chain seq x y z
N LEU A 1 13.43 -3.83 21.77
CA LEU A 1 12.01 -3.79 21.35
C LEU A 1 11.87 -4.81 20.24
N LEU A 2 10.91 -5.75 20.34
CA LEU A 2 10.59 -6.67 19.25
C LEU A 2 9.62 -5.93 18.32
N HIS A 3 9.90 -5.91 17.01
CA HIS A 3 8.98 -5.30 16.04
C HIS A 3 7.80 -6.26 15.84
N VAL A 4 6.59 -5.82 16.21
CA VAL A 4 5.39 -6.70 16.23
C VAL A 4 4.45 -6.46 15.06
N ASP A 5 4.56 -5.31 14.39
CA ASP A 5 3.75 -4.98 13.23
C ASP A 5 4.52 -4.12 12.24
N ARG A 6 4.18 -4.25 10.95
CA ARG A 6 4.76 -3.50 9.85
C ARG A 6 3.65 -2.87 9.03
N ALA A 7 3.71 -1.55 8.94
CA ALA A 7 2.72 -0.74 8.26
C ALA A 7 3.38 0.44 7.52
N GLY A 8 4.47 0.18 6.78
CA GLY A 8 5.16 1.20 6.00
C GLY A 8 4.24 1.74 4.92
N HIS A 9 4.04 0.96 3.86
CA HIS A 9 3.00 1.19 2.87
C HIS A 9 1.66 0.64 3.38
N PRO A 10 0.59 1.45 3.38
CA PRO A 10 -0.73 0.96 3.74
C PRO A 10 -1.10 -0.26 2.88
N SER A 11 -1.75 -1.24 3.52
CA SER A 11 -2.20 -2.52 2.95
C SER A 11 -1.12 -3.50 2.47
N VAL A 12 0.18 -3.15 2.45
CA VAL A 12 1.22 -4.09 1.98
C VAL A 12 1.31 -5.33 2.86
N SER A 13 1.44 -5.15 4.17
CA SER A 13 1.51 -6.28 5.12
C SER A 13 0.24 -7.13 5.16
N SER A 14 -0.91 -6.58 4.78
CA SER A 14 -2.20 -7.29 4.79
C SER A 14 -2.54 -7.96 3.45
N PHE A 15 -2.12 -7.39 2.33
CA PHE A 15 -2.44 -7.92 1.00
C PHE A 15 -1.39 -8.91 0.51
N TYR A 16 -0.11 -8.70 0.85
CA TYR A 16 0.98 -9.50 0.31
C TYR A 16 1.43 -10.66 1.18
N ASN A 17 1.15 -10.62 2.49
CA ASN A 17 1.55 -11.69 3.41
C ASN A 17 0.47 -12.75 3.56
N THR A 18 0.90 -13.97 3.84
CA THR A 18 0.03 -15.09 4.23
C THR A 18 0.10 -15.27 5.75
N ASP A 19 -0.84 -16.04 6.32
CA ASP A 19 -0.79 -16.36 7.76
C ASP A 19 0.54 -17.02 8.14
N ASP A 20 1.11 -17.85 7.26
CA ASP A 20 2.38 -18.54 7.49
C ASP A 20 3.60 -17.60 7.49
N THR A 21 3.59 -16.53 6.70
CA THR A 21 4.74 -15.62 6.55
C THR A 21 4.60 -14.32 7.34
N LYS A 22 3.41 -14.03 7.88
CA LYS A 22 3.09 -12.76 8.54
C LYS A 22 4.00 -12.44 9.72
N GLU A 23 4.21 -13.38 10.64
CA GLU A 23 5.02 -13.14 11.84
C GLU A 23 6.49 -12.90 11.47
N GLU A 24 7.02 -13.69 10.53
CA GLU A 24 8.37 -13.55 10.03
C GLU A 24 8.57 -12.24 9.27
N TYR A 25 7.61 -11.85 8.42
CA TYR A 25 7.62 -10.57 7.72
C TYR A 25 7.67 -9.42 8.72
N ASN A 26 6.76 -9.41 9.70
CA ASN A 26 6.66 -8.36 10.72
C ASN A 26 7.94 -8.23 11.57
N ALA A 27 8.58 -9.37 11.89
CA ALA A 27 9.81 -9.40 12.66
C ALA A 27 11.07 -9.10 11.84
N SER A 28 10.98 -9.08 10.50
CA SER A 28 12.13 -8.87 9.61
C SER A 28 12.53 -7.41 9.46
N GLU A 29 13.83 -7.18 9.23
CA GLU A 29 14.39 -5.84 8.97
C GLU A 29 14.08 -5.37 7.53
N PRO A 30 13.43 -4.19 7.34
CA PRO A 30 12.97 -3.73 6.03
C PRO A 30 14.04 -3.71 4.94
N VAL A 31 15.29 -3.39 5.29
CA VAL A 31 16.43 -3.35 4.34
C VAL A 31 16.61 -4.67 3.57
N ASN A 32 16.14 -5.80 4.12
CA ASN A 32 16.25 -7.11 3.51
C ASN A 32 15.00 -7.53 2.71
N ASP A 33 13.94 -6.73 2.69
CA ASP A 33 12.65 -7.17 2.15
C ASP A 33 12.72 -7.58 0.69
N ARG A 34 13.43 -6.79 -0.12
CA ARG A 34 13.60 -7.10 -1.54
C ARG A 34 14.22 -8.48 -1.74
N LYS A 35 15.19 -8.84 -0.91
CA LYS A 35 15.86 -10.15 -1.00
C LYS A 35 14.95 -11.29 -0.50
N ARG A 36 14.14 -11.04 0.52
CA ARG A 36 13.35 -12.08 1.21
C ARG A 36 11.97 -12.30 0.59
N TRP A 37 11.31 -11.23 0.16
CA TRP A 37 9.86 -11.21 -0.10
C TRP A 37 9.49 -10.91 -1.55
N LEU A 38 10.45 -10.54 -2.41
CA LEU A 38 10.16 -10.19 -3.81
C LEU A 38 9.44 -11.31 -4.55
N ASP A 39 9.86 -12.56 -4.39
CA ASP A 39 9.25 -13.68 -5.10
C ASP A 39 7.80 -13.92 -4.68
N GLN A 40 7.49 -13.75 -3.39
CA GLN A 40 6.11 -13.81 -2.89
C GLN A 40 5.25 -12.68 -3.49
N PHE A 41 5.79 -11.47 -3.58
CA PHE A 41 5.08 -10.33 -4.15
C PHE A 41 4.83 -10.52 -5.65
N VAL A 42 5.84 -10.99 -6.38
CA VAL A 42 5.72 -11.34 -7.80
C VAL A 42 4.68 -12.44 -8.01
N HIS A 43 4.70 -13.49 -7.19
CA HIS A 43 3.74 -14.57 -7.27
C HIS A 43 2.30 -14.06 -7.09
N LEU A 44 2.07 -13.24 -6.06
CA LEU A 44 0.75 -12.67 -5.81
C LEU A 44 0.29 -11.78 -6.96
N MET A 45 1.15 -10.87 -7.45
CA MET A 45 0.81 -9.99 -8.57
C MET A 45 0.50 -10.78 -9.84
N GLY A 46 1.21 -11.88 -10.09
CA GLY A 46 0.88 -12.81 -11.17
C GLY A 46 -0.52 -13.41 -11.03
N HIS A 47 -0.93 -13.76 -9.81
CA HIS A 47 -2.25 -14.33 -9.53
C HIS A 47 -3.40 -13.30 -9.58
N THR A 48 -3.15 -12.05 -9.15
CA THR A 48 -4.20 -11.04 -9.01
C THR A 48 -4.38 -10.13 -10.22
N GLY A 49 -3.35 -9.99 -11.07
CA GLY A 49 -3.37 -9.05 -12.20
C GLY A 49 -2.66 -9.54 -13.46
N ASP A 50 -2.37 -10.84 -13.55
CA ASP A 50 -1.70 -11.47 -14.69
C ASP A 50 -0.35 -10.81 -15.04
N TYR A 51 0.37 -10.31 -14.04
CA TYR A 51 1.71 -9.77 -14.26
C TYR A 51 2.66 -10.89 -14.68
N THR A 52 3.49 -10.65 -15.70
CA THR A 52 4.72 -11.45 -15.84
C THR A 52 5.67 -11.12 -14.69
N ARG A 53 6.65 -11.98 -14.44
CA ARG A 53 7.67 -11.74 -13.42
C ARG A 53 8.38 -10.40 -13.63
N GLU A 54 8.77 -10.13 -14.88
CA GLU A 54 9.49 -8.92 -15.26
C GLU A 54 8.62 -7.67 -15.07
N GLU A 55 7.34 -7.75 -15.44
CA GLU A 55 6.38 -6.66 -15.23
C GLU A 55 6.17 -6.38 -13.74
N ALA A 56 6.02 -7.43 -12.91
CA ALA A 56 5.82 -7.30 -11.47
C ALA A 56 7.04 -6.66 -10.80
N ILE A 57 8.26 -7.12 -11.13
CA ILE A 57 9.50 -6.55 -10.61
C ILE A 57 9.61 -5.07 -11.01
N ALA A 58 9.37 -4.74 -12.28
CA ALA A 58 9.43 -3.36 -12.76
C ALA A 58 8.40 -2.47 -12.06
N ALA A 59 7.19 -2.97 -11.82
CA ALA A 59 6.14 -2.24 -11.09
C ALA A 59 6.52 -2.01 -9.62
N ILE A 60 7.03 -3.02 -8.93
CA ILE A 60 7.50 -2.93 -7.53
C ILE A 60 8.62 -1.91 -7.40
N ASP A 61 9.60 -1.95 -8.32
CA ASP A 61 10.78 -1.07 -8.30
C ASP A 61 10.40 0.37 -8.61
N LYS A 62 9.50 0.58 -9.58
CA LYS A 62 9.00 1.92 -9.94
C LYS A 62 8.18 2.55 -8.81
N GLU A 63 7.35 1.76 -8.15
CA GLU A 63 6.51 2.21 -7.05
C GLU A 63 7.32 2.43 -5.76
N GLY A 64 8.43 1.69 -5.60
CA GLY A 64 9.19 1.65 -4.36
C GLY A 64 8.47 0.87 -3.26
N THR A 65 7.69 -0.16 -3.62
CA THR A 65 6.91 -0.95 -2.63
C THR A 65 7.80 -1.77 -1.70
N LEU A 66 9.01 -2.12 -2.13
CA LEU A 66 10.03 -2.79 -1.31
C LEU A 66 11.31 -1.92 -1.27
N PRO A 67 11.93 -1.68 -0.09
CA PRO A 67 11.50 -2.15 1.23
C PRO A 67 10.16 -1.52 1.66
N ASP A 68 9.41 -2.18 2.54
CA ASP A 68 8.12 -1.66 3.02
C ASP A 68 8.32 -0.49 3.99
N VAL A 69 8.70 0.66 3.42
CA VAL A 69 9.00 1.93 4.09
C VAL A 69 8.48 3.05 3.20
N LEU A 70 7.39 3.70 3.64
CA LEU A 70 6.80 4.81 2.91
C LEU A 70 7.74 6.01 2.90
N SER A 71 8.32 6.28 1.74
CA SER A 71 9.28 7.35 1.55
C SER A 71 8.59 8.66 1.17
N PHE A 72 9.23 9.78 1.50
CA PHE A 72 8.76 11.12 1.14
C PHE A 72 9.89 11.93 0.50
N ASP A 73 9.66 12.36 -0.73
CA ASP A 73 10.47 13.28 -1.49
C ASP A 73 9.82 14.68 -1.41
N PRO A 74 10.43 15.65 -0.71
CA PRO A 74 9.87 16.98 -0.52
C PRO A 74 9.84 17.81 -1.80
N SER A 75 10.49 17.38 -2.88
CA SER A 75 10.40 18.03 -4.20
C SER A 75 9.14 17.65 -4.98
N LYS A 76 8.39 16.65 -4.51
CA LYS A 76 7.17 16.14 -5.13
C LYS A 76 5.94 16.47 -4.27
N PRO A 77 4.73 16.52 -4.86
CA PRO A 77 3.50 16.67 -4.08
C PRO A 77 3.39 15.60 -2.99
N ALA A 78 2.92 16.01 -1.80
CA ALA A 78 2.60 15.10 -0.70
C ALA A 78 1.29 14.36 -1.01
N LYS A 79 1.42 13.19 -1.64
CA LYS A 79 0.31 12.33 -2.06
C LYS A 79 0.82 10.92 -2.22
N TYR A 80 0.03 9.93 -1.85
CA TYR A 80 0.36 8.54 -2.09
C TYR A 80 0.75 8.27 -3.56
N PRO A 81 1.88 7.60 -3.85
CA PRO A 81 2.79 6.90 -2.93
C PRO A 81 3.96 7.73 -2.34
N ASN A 82 4.03 9.03 -2.61
CA ASN A 82 5.00 9.95 -2.00
C ASN A 82 4.49 10.48 -0.64
N GLY A 83 4.61 9.66 0.41
CA GLY A 83 3.88 9.86 1.66
C GLY A 83 2.38 9.53 1.50
N ARG A 84 1.53 10.14 2.32
CA ARG A 84 0.06 10.04 2.21
C ARG A 84 -0.63 11.22 2.86
N VAL A 85 -1.79 11.60 2.34
CA VAL A 85 -2.70 12.57 2.97
C VAL A 85 -4.04 11.92 3.31
N PHE A 86 -4.84 12.56 4.18
CA PHE A 86 -6.13 12.02 4.63
C PHE A 86 -7.13 11.75 3.50
N THR A 87 -7.01 12.47 2.40
CA THR A 87 -7.89 12.37 1.23
C THR A 87 -7.38 11.39 0.18
N ASP A 88 -6.32 10.63 0.44
CA ASP A 88 -5.83 9.62 -0.50
C ASP A 88 -6.67 8.34 -0.43
N ASP A 89 -7.15 7.88 -1.59
CA ASP A 89 -7.79 6.58 -1.73
C ASP A 89 -6.74 5.46 -1.89
N VAL A 90 -5.99 5.21 -0.82
CA VAL A 90 -4.86 4.27 -0.87
C VAL A 90 -5.33 2.84 -1.14
N ILE A 91 -6.54 2.48 -0.70
CA ILE A 91 -7.11 1.14 -0.93
C ILE A 91 -7.42 0.94 -2.41
N ASN A 92 -8.18 1.83 -3.06
CA ASN A 92 -8.42 1.69 -4.50
C ASN A 92 -7.11 1.76 -5.29
N TYR A 93 -6.16 2.63 -4.89
CA TYR A 93 -4.84 2.67 -5.51
C TYR A 93 -4.13 1.31 -5.44
N ARG A 94 -4.07 0.67 -4.25
CA ARG A 94 -3.34 -0.59 -4.09
C ARG A 94 -4.04 -1.76 -4.77
N ILE A 95 -5.37 -1.81 -4.75
CA ILE A 95 -6.14 -2.81 -5.51
C ILE A 95 -5.85 -2.66 -7.01
N ALA A 96 -5.86 -1.42 -7.52
CA ALA A 96 -5.52 -1.15 -8.92
C ALA A 96 -4.08 -1.61 -9.26
N PHE A 97 -3.12 -1.37 -8.35
CA PHE A 97 -1.74 -1.84 -8.49
C PHE A 97 -1.62 -3.37 -8.48
N LEU A 98 -2.30 -4.07 -7.59
CA LEU A 98 -2.27 -5.53 -7.51
C LEU A 98 -2.92 -6.21 -8.70
N THR A 99 -3.99 -5.61 -9.23
CA THR A 99 -4.84 -6.23 -10.25
C THR A 99 -4.57 -5.72 -11.66
N LYS A 100 -3.48 -4.96 -11.88
CA LYS A 100 -3.19 -4.34 -13.18
C LYS A 100 -4.37 -3.51 -13.71
N ASN A 101 -5.11 -2.85 -12.82
CA ASN A 101 -6.37 -2.13 -13.07
C ASN A 101 -7.53 -2.96 -13.63
N GLN A 102 -7.48 -4.30 -13.55
CA GLN A 102 -8.58 -5.15 -14.00
C GLN A 102 -9.77 -5.13 -13.03
N CYS A 103 -9.53 -4.92 -11.73
CA CYS A 103 -10.60 -4.80 -10.74
C CYS A 103 -11.21 -3.39 -10.76
N PRO A 104 -12.54 -3.25 -10.90
CA PRO A 104 -13.19 -1.94 -10.90
C PRO A 104 -13.10 -1.28 -9.51
N PRO A 105 -13.15 0.06 -9.42
CA PRO A 105 -13.17 0.76 -8.14
C PRO A 105 -14.36 0.32 -7.29
N THR A 106 -14.19 0.32 -5.97
CA THR A 106 -15.22 -0.07 -4.99
C THR A 106 -16.44 0.86 -4.97
N GLY A 107 -16.41 1.98 -5.70
CA GLY A 107 -17.42 3.04 -5.67
C GLY A 107 -17.29 3.98 -4.47
N LEU A 108 -16.42 3.65 -3.51
CA LEU A 108 -16.02 4.56 -2.44
C LEU A 108 -15.17 5.69 -3.02
N LYS A 109 -15.28 6.87 -2.42
CA LYS A 109 -14.52 8.06 -2.80
C LYS A 109 -13.92 8.68 -1.55
N PRO A 110 -12.76 9.35 -1.67
CA PRO A 110 -12.22 10.15 -0.58
C PRO A 110 -13.23 11.13 -0.01
N HIS A 111 -13.12 11.36 1.29
CA HIS A 111 -13.80 12.45 1.96
C HIS A 111 -13.37 13.79 1.35
N THR A 112 -14.35 14.62 1.01
CA THR A 112 -14.13 15.99 0.53
C THR A 112 -14.41 17.04 1.61
N ASP A 113 -14.82 16.57 2.79
CA ASP A 113 -15.37 17.35 3.90
C ASP A 113 -14.48 17.33 5.14
N VAL A 114 -13.23 16.86 5.05
CA VAL A 114 -12.26 16.89 6.16
C VAL A 114 -11.91 18.33 6.55
N LEU A 115 -11.83 18.59 7.86
CA LEU A 115 -11.43 19.90 8.38
C LEU A 115 -9.92 20.10 8.25
N LYS A 116 -9.47 21.36 8.17
CA LYS A 116 -8.04 21.72 8.13
C LYS A 116 -7.40 21.84 9.50
N GLU A 117 -8.19 21.75 10.55
CA GLU A 117 -7.78 21.86 11.94
C GLU A 117 -8.20 20.61 12.72
N PHE A 118 -7.47 20.32 13.80
CA PHE A 118 -7.75 19.17 14.66
C PHE A 118 -9.21 19.22 15.17
N PRO A 119 -9.98 18.11 15.10
CA PRO A 119 -9.55 16.72 14.87
C PRO A 119 -9.57 16.25 13.41
N TYR A 120 -9.68 17.14 12.43
CA TYR A 120 -9.70 16.84 10.98
C TYR A 120 -10.92 16.03 10.49
N LEU A 121 -11.94 15.85 11.32
CA LEU A 121 -13.17 15.12 10.99
C LEU A 121 -14.22 16.04 10.37
N GLY A 122 -14.80 15.64 9.24
CA GLY A 122 -15.92 16.34 8.61
C GLY A 122 -17.23 16.27 9.40
N THR A 123 -18.21 17.07 8.98
CA THR A 123 -19.55 17.04 9.60
C THR A 123 -20.19 15.67 9.38
N PRO A 124 -20.71 15.00 10.44
CA PRO A 124 -21.40 13.73 10.30
C PRO A 124 -22.52 13.81 9.27
N HIS A 125 -22.56 12.86 8.34
CA HIS A 125 -23.61 12.82 7.33
C HIS A 125 -24.96 12.51 8.00
N SER A 126 -26.01 13.23 7.58
CA SER A 126 -27.37 12.94 8.04
C SER A 126 -27.71 11.48 7.74
N LYS A 127 -28.44 10.83 8.67
CA LYS A 127 -28.99 9.50 8.39
C LYS A 127 -29.82 9.56 7.10
N LYS A 128 -29.56 8.62 6.21
CA LYS A 128 -30.45 8.33 5.08
C LYS A 128 -31.74 7.71 5.58
#